data_AF-A0A1N5WTU3-F1
#
_entry.id   AF-A0A1N5WTU3-F1
#
_cell.length_a   1.000
_cell.length_b   1.000
_cell.length_c   1.000
_cell.angle_alpha   90.00
_cell.angle_beta   90.00
_cell.angle_gamma   90.00
#
_symmetry.space_group_name_H-M   'P 1'
#
loop_
_entity.id
_entity.type
_entity.pdbx_description
1 polymer ?
#
loop_
_entity_poly.entity_id
_entity_poly.type
_entity_poly.pdbx_seq_one_letter_code
_entity_poly.pdbx_strand_id
1 'polypeptide(L)'
;MAAPKKYPDELRQRAVRLYRESDPKPVIKRLAEQLGVHPEALRNWIRQDEADRGEREDRPTTEVAEENRRLRKEVAELRRANEILKAASAYFAAELDPTRRRS
;
A
#
# COMPACT_ATOMS: atom_id res chain seq x y z
N MET A 1 -7.57 -11.88 -2.90
CA MET A 1 -6.83 -11.57 -4.14
C MET A 1 -7.00 -10.09 -4.44
N ALA A 2 -5.95 -9.40 -4.90
CA ALA A 2 -6.10 -8.00 -5.31
C ALA A 2 -7.09 -7.93 -6.48
N ALA A 3 -8.06 -7.00 -6.42
CA ALA A 3 -8.99 -6.81 -7.51
C ALA A 3 -8.21 -6.50 -8.81
N PRO A 4 -8.63 -7.05 -9.96
CA PRO A 4 -7.98 -6.78 -11.23
C PRO A 4 -7.99 -5.28 -11.50
N LYS A 5 -6.83 -4.72 -11.87
CA LYS A 5 -6.71 -3.30 -12.20
C LYS A 5 -7.58 -3.01 -13.43
N LYS A 6 -8.50 -2.05 -13.31
CA LYS A 6 -9.39 -1.63 -14.42
C LYS A 6 -8.62 -1.04 -15.60
N TYR A 7 -7.45 -0.45 -15.35
CA TYR A 7 -6.61 0.19 -16.37
C TYR A 7 -5.19 -0.41 -16.31
N PRO A 8 -4.57 -0.71 -17.47
CA PRO A 8 -3.18 -1.13 -17.54
C PRO A 8 -2.22 -0.07 -16.99
N ASP A 9 -1.09 -0.50 -16.42
CA ASP A 9 -0.08 0.42 -15.87
C ASP A 9 0.58 1.27 -16.97
N GLU A 10 0.73 0.73 -18.18
CA GLU A 10 1.23 1.45 -19.36
C GLU A 10 0.34 2.63 -19.75
N LEU A 11 -0.99 2.44 -19.73
CA LEU A 11 -1.96 3.50 -20.00
C LEU A 11 -1.83 4.62 -18.97
N ARG A 12 -1.72 4.26 -17.69
CA ARG A 12 -1.51 5.21 -16.60
C ARG A 12 -0.23 6.03 -16.81
N GLN A 13 0.90 5.37 -17.07
CA GLN A 13 2.20 6.03 -17.25
C GLN A 13 2.16 6.98 -18.45
N ARG A 14 1.60 6.53 -19.59
CA ARG A 14 1.46 7.35 -20.79
C ARG A 14 0.55 8.56 -20.56
N ALA A 15 -0.55 8.39 -19.84
CA ALA A 15 -1.49 9.47 -19.52
C ALA A 15 -0.85 10.56 -18.66
N VAL A 16 -0.12 10.16 -17.62
CA VAL A 16 0.61 11.09 -16.74
C VAL A 16 1.71 11.81 -17.52
N ARG A 17 2.48 11.08 -18.34
CA ARG A 17 3.52 11.66 -19.20
C ARG A 17 2.94 12.69 -20.16
N LEU A 18 1.82 12.38 -20.83
CA LEU A 18 1.14 13.29 -21.74
C LEU A 18 0.68 14.58 -21.03
N TYR A 19 0.14 14.47 -19.81
CA TYR A 19 -0.22 15.64 -18.99
C TYR A 19 1.01 16.48 -18.61
N ARG A 20 2.14 15.85 -18.31
CA ARG A 20 3.39 16.52 -17.95
C ARG A 20 4.03 17.26 -19.13
N GLU A 21 4.08 16.63 -20.30
CA GLU A 21 4.71 17.18 -21.50
C GLU A 21 3.87 18.26 -22.19
N SER A 22 2.57 18.35 -21.88
CA SER A 22 1.68 19.36 -22.47
C SER A 22 1.90 20.75 -21.86
N ASP A 23 1.98 21.76 -22.74
CA ASP A 23 1.99 23.19 -22.42
C ASP A 23 1.11 23.97 -23.42
N PRO A 24 0.02 24.65 -22.99
CA PRO A 24 -0.48 24.76 -21.62
C PRO A 24 -1.02 23.43 -21.07
N LYS A 25 -1.10 23.32 -19.74
CA LYS A 25 -1.64 22.13 -19.07
C LYS A 25 -3.09 21.86 -19.51
N PRO A 26 -3.42 20.65 -19.98
CA PRO A 26 -4.75 20.33 -20.46
C PRO A 26 -5.72 20.19 -19.28
N VAL A 27 -6.99 20.49 -19.54
CA VAL A 27 -8.07 20.23 -18.57
C VAL A 27 -8.18 18.73 -18.37
N ILE A 28 -7.94 18.25 -17.14
CA ILE A 28 -7.90 16.82 -16.78
C ILE A 28 -9.15 16.07 -17.28
N LYS A 29 -10.34 16.68 -17.17
CA LYS A 29 -11.59 16.07 -17.65
C LYS A 29 -11.54 15.76 -19.15
N ARG A 30 -11.11 16.72 -19.98
CA ARG A 30 -11.03 16.55 -21.43
C ARG A 30 -9.97 15.51 -21.82
N LEU A 31 -8.81 15.55 -21.15
CA LEU A 31 -7.75 14.57 -21.38
C LEU A 31 -8.21 13.15 -21.00
N ALA A 32 -8.95 13.01 -19.91
CA ALA A 32 -9.49 11.72 -19.48
C ALA A 32 -10.52 11.16 -20.48
N GLU A 33 -11.40 12.02 -21.01
CA GLU A 33 -12.35 11.65 -22.06
C GLU A 33 -11.64 11.18 -23.33
N GLN A 34 -10.58 11.87 -23.78
CA GLN A 34 -9.77 11.49 -24.93
C GLN A 34 -9.06 10.15 -24.75
N LEU A 35 -8.61 9.85 -23.53
CA LEU A 35 -7.90 8.62 -23.19
C LEU A 35 -8.85 7.46 -22.82
N GLY A 36 -10.17 7.69 -22.77
CA GLY A 36 -11.15 6.69 -22.37
C GLY A 36 -11.03 6.26 -20.90
N VAL A 37 -10.49 7.13 -20.04
CA VAL A 37 -10.32 6.86 -18.60
C VAL A 37 -11.26 7.73 -17.77
N HIS A 38 -11.60 7.27 -16.57
CA HIS A 38 -12.41 8.06 -15.66
C HIS A 38 -11.62 9.32 -15.20
N PRO A 39 -12.21 10.54 -15.22
CA PRO A 39 -11.51 11.77 -14.86
C PRO A 39 -10.83 11.74 -13.49
N GLU A 40 -11.51 11.17 -12.49
CA GLU A 40 -10.95 11.05 -11.14
C GLU A 40 -9.81 10.03 -11.07
N ALA A 41 -9.78 9.03 -11.95
CA ALA A 41 -8.64 8.10 -12.02
C ALA A 41 -7.40 8.84 -12.54
N LEU A 42 -7.54 9.60 -13.63
CA LEU A 42 -6.44 10.41 -14.17
C LEU A 42 -5.94 11.44 -13.16
N ARG A 43 -6.85 12.13 -12.46
CA ARG A 43 -6.49 13.08 -11.39
C ARG A 43 -5.66 12.42 -10.29
N ASN A 44 -6.04 11.23 -9.85
CA ASN A 44 -5.31 10.50 -8.83
C ASN A 44 -3.93 10.06 -9.29
N TRP A 45 -3.77 9.68 -10.55
CA TRP A 45 -2.47 9.32 -11.13
C TRP A 45 -1.54 10.52 -11.21
N ILE A 46 -2.03 11.67 -11.66
CA ILE A 46 -1.26 12.92 -11.71
C ILE A 46 -0.82 13.31 -10.30
N ARG A 47 -1.73 13.33 -9.32
CA ARG A 47 -1.40 13.65 -7.93
C ARG A 47 -0.39 12.68 -7.31
N GLN A 48 -0.45 11.41 -7.68
CA GLN A 48 0.53 10.43 -7.21
C GLN A 48 1.90 10.69 -7.82
N ASP A 49 1.98 10.99 -9.13
CA ASP A 49 3.24 11.37 -9.77
C ASP A 49 3.82 12.69 -9.22
N GLU A 50 2.97 13.68 -8.89
CA GLU A 50 3.39 14.90 -8.18
C GLU A 50 4.00 14.56 -6.81
N ALA A 51 3.36 13.68 -6.03
CA ALA A 51 3.88 13.26 -4.74
C ALA A 51 5.18 12.46 -4.87
N ASP A 52 5.25 11.52 -5.82
CA ASP A 52 6.43 10.70 -6.10
C ASP A 52 7.64 11.56 -6.54
N ARG A 53 7.39 12.76 -7.08
CA ARG A 53 8.42 13.75 -7.46
C ARG A 53 8.72 14.77 -6.36
N GLY A 54 8.05 14.71 -5.23
CA GLY A 54 8.21 15.69 -4.14
C GLY A 54 7.59 17.06 -4.42
N GLU A 55 6.72 17.18 -5.43
CA GLU A 55 6.00 18.42 -5.75
C GLU A 55 4.75 18.60 -4.85
N ARG A 56 4.41 17.57 -4.07
CA ARG A 56 3.21 17.50 -3.26
C ARG A 56 3.43 16.65 -2.01
N GLU A 57 3.02 17.15 -0.86
CA GLU A 57 3.28 16.52 0.46
C GLU A 57 2.02 15.94 1.12
N ASP A 58 0.83 16.15 0.56
CA ASP A 58 -0.44 15.74 1.19
C ASP A 58 -0.76 14.24 1.04
N ARG A 59 0.16 13.46 0.47
CA ARG A 59 0.07 12.01 0.35
C ARG A 59 1.46 11.37 0.31
N PRO A 60 1.59 10.10 0.76
CA PRO A 60 2.84 9.38 0.67
C PRO A 60 3.20 9.07 -0.79
N THR A 61 4.50 8.93 -1.04
CA THR A 61 5.00 8.39 -2.30
C THR A 61 4.59 6.93 -2.46
N THR A 62 4.62 6.44 -3.69
CA THR A 62 4.32 5.05 -4.03
C THR A 62 5.26 4.10 -3.28
N GLU A 63 6.54 4.44 -3.19
CA GLU A 63 7.55 3.68 -2.45
C GLU A 63 7.22 3.58 -0.95
N VAL A 64 6.93 4.71 -0.31
CA VAL A 64 6.56 4.75 1.12
C VAL A 64 5.28 3.95 1.38
N ALA A 65 4.31 4.00 0.46
CA ALA A 65 3.08 3.23 0.58
C ALA A 65 3.30 1.72 0.45
N GLU A 66 4.18 1.29 -0.45
CA GLU A 66 4.56 -0.12 -0.64
C GLU A 66 5.33 -0.67 0.56
N GLU A 67 6.31 0.09 1.06
CA GLU A 67 7.07 -0.30 2.25
C GLU A 67 6.16 -0.42 3.48
N ASN A 68 5.27 0.55 3.71
CA ASN A 68 4.29 0.47 4.78
C ASN A 68 3.42 -0.79 4.68
N ARG A 69 3.05 -1.20 3.46
CA ARG A 69 2.28 -2.43 3.25
C ARG A 69 3.12 -3.67 3.57
N ARG A 70 4.39 -3.71 3.17
CA ARG A 70 5.32 -4.81 3.49
C ARG A 70 5.49 -4.93 5.01
N LEU A 71 5.84 -3.83 5.68
CA LEU A 71 6.06 -3.79 7.12
C LEU A 71 4.82 -4.22 7.90
N ARG A 72 3.62 -3.79 7.49
CA ARG A 72 2.37 -4.23 8.14
C ARG A 72 2.15 -5.74 8.06
N LYS A 73 2.54 -6.39 6.96
CA LYS A 73 2.45 -7.85 6.83
C LYS A 73 3.46 -8.54 7.74
N GLU A 74 4.70 -8.09 7.71
CA GLU A 74 5.77 -8.62 8.56
C GLU A 74 5.43 -8.48 10.05
N VAL A 75 4.95 -7.32 10.48
CA VAL A 75 4.49 -7.11 11.86
C VAL A 75 3.36 -8.05 12.24
N ALA A 76 2.42 -8.32 11.32
CA ALA A 76 1.34 -9.27 11.58
C ALA A 76 1.84 -10.71 11.73
N GLU A 77 2.79 -11.11 10.88
CA GLU A 77 3.44 -12.43 10.94
C GLU A 77 4.26 -12.61 12.22
N LEU A 78 5.07 -11.61 12.58
CA LEU A 78 5.86 -11.61 13.82
C LEU A 78 4.98 -11.63 15.07
N ARG A 79 3.85 -10.93 15.06
CA ARG A 79 2.88 -10.99 16.17
C ARG A 79 2.28 -12.38 16.31
N ARG A 80 1.87 -12.99 15.19
CA ARG A 80 1.37 -14.37 15.19
C ARG A 80 2.40 -15.38 15.69
N ALA A 81 3.66 -15.26 15.26
CA ALA A 81 4.74 -16.12 15.73
C ALA A 81 4.97 -15.95 17.24
N ASN A 82 4.99 -14.71 17.73
CA ASN A 82 5.10 -14.43 19.17
C ASN A 82 3.94 -15.01 19.98
N GLU A 83 2.71 -14.96 19.46
CA GLU A 83 1.54 -15.56 20.13
C GLU A 83 1.70 -17.08 20.27
N ILE A 84 2.16 -17.76 19.21
CA ILE A 84 2.42 -19.20 19.24
C ILE A 84 3.51 -19.53 20.26
N LEU A 85 4.62 -18.79 20.25
CA LEU A 85 5.72 -19.01 21.19
C LEU A 85 5.28 -18.79 22.64
N LYS A 86 4.51 -17.74 22.91
CA LYS A 86 3.97 -17.49 24.25
C LYS A 86 3.05 -18.62 24.72
N ALA A 87 2.19 -19.12 23.83
CA ALA A 87 1.32 -20.26 24.15
C ALA A 87 2.13 -21.53 24.45
N ALA A 88 3.16 -21.82 23.66
CA ALA A 88 4.06 -22.95 23.91
C ALA A 88 4.82 -22.79 25.24
N SER A 89 5.38 -21.62 25.52
CA SER A 89 6.06 -21.35 26.79
C SER A 89 5.12 -21.51 27.99
N ALA A 90 3.88 -21.04 27.89
CA ALA A 90 2.88 -21.22 28.94
C ALA A 90 2.53 -22.71 29.14
N TYR A 91 2.39 -23.47 28.06
CA TYR A 91 2.16 -24.91 28.11
C TYR A 91 3.31 -25.64 28.83
N PHE A 92 4.56 -25.40 28.42
CA PHE A 92 5.72 -26.03 29.04
C PHE A 92 5.92 -25.62 30.51
N ALA A 93 5.67 -24.35 30.86
CA ALA A 93 5.72 -23.90 32.24
C ALA A 93 4.67 -24.58 33.13
N ALA A 94 3.49 -24.91 32.57
CA ALA A 94 2.45 -25.64 33.29
C ALA A 94 2.77 -27.15 33.45
N GLU A 95 3.41 -27.78 32.45
CA GLU A 95 3.84 -29.19 32.56
C GLU A 95 5.06 -29.38 33.47
N LEU A 96 5.96 -28.40 33.54
CA LEU A 96 7.17 -28.43 34.38
C LEU A 96 6.93 -28.04 35.85
N ASP A 97 5.67 -27.81 36.27
CA ASP A 97 5.29 -27.61 37.68
C ASP A 97 4.58 -28.85 38.28
N PRO A 98 5.25 -30.01 38.46
CA PRO A 98 4.69 -31.13 39.20
C PRO A 98 4.79 -30.94 40.74
N THR A 99 5.31 -29.80 41.22
CA THR A 99 5.69 -29.63 42.64
C THR A 99 5.06 -28.45 43.38
N ARG A 100 3.96 -27.88 42.90
CA ARG A 100 3.03 -27.19 43.82
C ARG A 100 2.22 -28.22 44.62
N ARG A 101 2.92 -28.96 45.51
CA ARG A 101 2.27 -29.71 46.61
C ARG A 101 1.42 -28.71 47.36
N ARG A 102 0.10 -28.91 47.33
CA ARG A 102 -0.83 -28.25 48.25
C ARG A 102 -0.44 -28.69 49.67
N SER A 103 0.08 -27.75 50.46
CA SER A 103 0.05 -27.80 51.93
C SER A 103 -0.95 -26.76 52.41
#